data_AF-A0A935PT13-F1
#
_entry.id   AF-A0A935PT13-F1
#
_cell.length_a   1.000
_cell.length_b   1.000
_cell.length_c   1.000
_cell.angle_alpha   90.00
_cell.angle_beta   90.00
_cell.angle_gamma   90.00
#
_symmetry.space_group_name_H-M   'P 1'
#
loop_
_entity.id
_entity.type
_entity.pdbx_description
1 polymer ?
#
loop_
_entity_poly.entity_id
_entity_poly.type
_entity_poly.pdbx_seq_one_letter_code
_entity_poly.pdbx_strand_id
1 'polypeptide(L)'
;MKPGVLLALLFAAVPFGAAAQVVPAADYTDMWWNPNESGWGISIRQKPPAGGTRDTMFAIWFTYDPRTQDPTTAAASDFVPLWLPMTDGTWVTPTRYAMRVYVTQGSPFAPLWNPGDFAIQEVGTATLAFSDANNGTFTYDIRPPANVAANNPAYGLPAFSGVKTITRQPF
;
A
#
# COMPACT_ATOMS: atom_id res chain seq x y z
N MET A 1 57.02 -26.51 -38.78
CA MET A 1 55.80 -27.06 -38.15
C MET A 1 56.06 -27.29 -36.66
N LYS A 2 55.38 -26.52 -35.79
CA LYS A 2 55.07 -26.84 -34.39
C LYS A 2 53.88 -25.95 -33.98
N PRO A 3 52.70 -26.51 -33.65
CA PRO A 3 51.51 -25.73 -33.35
C PRO A 3 51.52 -25.24 -31.90
N GLY A 4 51.19 -23.96 -31.68
CA GLY A 4 50.96 -23.37 -30.36
C GLY A 4 49.49 -23.49 -29.99
N VAL A 5 49.22 -24.16 -28.87
CA VAL A 5 47.90 -24.44 -28.31
C VAL A 5 47.20 -23.15 -27.88
N LEU A 6 45.99 -22.88 -28.40
CA LEU A 6 45.09 -21.88 -27.83
C LEU A 6 44.41 -22.49 -26.59
N LEU A 7 44.64 -21.87 -25.43
CA LEU A 7 43.96 -22.20 -24.19
C LEU A 7 42.62 -21.43 -24.15
N ALA A 8 41.50 -22.13 -24.38
CA ALA A 8 40.17 -21.56 -24.22
C ALA A 8 39.80 -21.54 -22.73
N LEU A 9 39.67 -20.34 -22.14
CA LEU A 9 39.11 -20.16 -20.81
C LEU A 9 37.59 -20.34 -20.87
N LEU A 10 37.08 -21.46 -20.35
CA LEU A 10 35.66 -21.61 -20.06
C LEU A 10 35.31 -20.76 -18.84
N PHE A 11 34.58 -19.66 -19.04
CA PHE A 11 33.86 -19.01 -17.95
C PHE A 11 32.61 -19.82 -17.64
N ALA A 12 32.62 -20.57 -16.54
CA ALA A 12 31.41 -21.15 -15.98
C ALA A 12 30.57 -20.00 -15.38
N ALA A 13 29.50 -19.63 -16.08
CA ALA A 13 28.49 -18.74 -15.52
C ALA A 13 27.75 -19.51 -14.41
N VAL A 14 27.96 -19.13 -13.15
CA VAL A 14 27.13 -19.60 -12.05
C VAL A 14 25.80 -18.84 -12.16
N PRO A 15 24.66 -19.51 -12.44
CA PRO A 15 23.39 -18.82 -12.43
C PRO A 15 23.11 -18.39 -10.99
N PHE A 16 23.12 -17.08 -10.74
CA PHE A 16 22.49 -16.53 -9.55
C PHE A 16 21.02 -16.92 -9.62
N GLY A 17 20.60 -17.91 -8.82
CA GLY A 17 19.21 -18.30 -8.73
C GLY A 17 18.38 -17.08 -8.34
N ALA A 18 17.42 -16.70 -9.19
CA ALA A 18 16.44 -15.69 -8.83
C ALA A 18 15.76 -16.16 -7.53
N ALA A 19 15.79 -15.34 -6.49
CA ALA A 19 15.08 -15.64 -5.25
C ALA A 19 13.61 -15.94 -5.60
N ALA A 20 13.11 -17.11 -5.19
CA ALA A 20 11.73 -17.50 -5.46
C ALA A 20 10.78 -16.45 -4.89
N GLN A 21 9.90 -15.93 -5.75
CA GLN A 21 8.88 -14.99 -5.31
C GLN A 21 7.90 -15.70 -4.38
N VAL A 22 7.54 -15.06 -3.27
CA VAL A 22 6.45 -15.53 -2.42
C VAL A 22 5.15 -15.48 -3.22
N VAL A 23 4.51 -16.65 -3.36
CA VAL A 23 3.23 -16.81 -4.04
C VAL A 23 2.11 -16.65 -3.01
N PRO A 24 1.10 -15.80 -3.27
CA PRO A 24 -0.03 -15.64 -2.36
C PRO A 24 -0.83 -16.93 -2.21
N ALA A 25 -1.35 -17.19 -1.01
CA ALA A 25 -2.15 -18.37 -0.74
C ALA A 25 -3.55 -18.31 -1.41
N ALA A 26 -4.04 -17.11 -1.70
CA ALA A 26 -5.31 -16.85 -2.35
C ALA A 26 -5.27 -15.53 -3.12
N ASP A 27 -6.32 -15.26 -3.91
CA ASP A 27 -6.60 -13.91 -4.41
C ASP A 27 -7.36 -13.13 -3.33
N TYR A 28 -6.75 -12.05 -2.85
CA TYR A 28 -7.31 -11.18 -1.82
C TYR A 28 -7.92 -9.89 -2.40
N THR A 29 -8.05 -9.79 -3.73
CA THR A 29 -8.71 -8.68 -4.42
C THR A 29 -10.17 -8.59 -3.99
N ASP A 30 -10.48 -7.59 -3.18
CA ASP A 30 -11.85 -7.30 -2.76
C ASP A 30 -11.91 -6.00 -1.95
N MET A 31 -13.10 -5.66 -1.46
CA MET A 31 -13.28 -4.74 -0.34
C MET A 31 -13.15 -5.49 0.99
N TRP A 32 -12.40 -4.90 1.91
CA TRP A 32 -12.17 -5.39 3.27
C TRP A 32 -12.60 -4.32 4.26
N TRP A 33 -13.10 -4.70 5.42
CA TRP A 33 -13.62 -3.75 6.42
C TRP A 33 -13.57 -4.32 7.83
N ASN A 34 -13.69 -3.46 8.84
CA ASN A 34 -13.91 -3.86 10.22
C ASN A 34 -15.42 -3.81 10.51
N PRO A 35 -16.08 -4.94 10.86
CA PRO A 35 -17.52 -4.97 11.13
C PRO A 35 -18.02 -3.99 12.21
N ASN A 36 -17.12 -3.55 13.09
CA ASN A 36 -17.45 -2.65 14.19
C ASN A 36 -17.19 -1.16 13.86
N GLU A 37 -16.75 -0.85 12.63
CA GLU A 37 -16.39 0.51 12.20
C GLU A 37 -17.03 0.82 10.84
N SER A 38 -18.33 1.10 10.86
CA SER A 38 -19.06 1.52 9.66
C SER A 38 -18.44 2.77 9.03
N GLY A 39 -18.28 2.77 7.70
CA GLY A 39 -17.66 3.88 6.95
C GLY A 39 -16.14 3.76 6.76
N TRP A 40 -15.49 2.85 7.50
CA TRP A 40 -14.07 2.50 7.35
C TRP A 40 -13.91 1.28 6.43
N GLY A 41 -12.86 1.23 5.61
CA GLY A 41 -12.60 0.06 4.77
C GLY A 41 -11.29 0.13 3.99
N ILE A 42 -10.95 -0.96 3.30
CA ILE A 42 -9.77 -1.07 2.43
C ILE A 42 -10.19 -1.76 1.14
N SER A 43 -10.03 -1.08 0.00
CA SER A 43 -10.15 -1.73 -1.30
C SER A 43 -8.79 -2.26 -1.71
N ILE A 44 -8.70 -3.56 -1.98
CA ILE A 44 -7.47 -4.25 -2.38
C ILE A 44 -7.60 -4.69 -3.83
N ARG A 45 -6.54 -4.45 -4.61
CA ARG A 45 -6.34 -4.98 -5.95
C ARG A 45 -5.01 -5.72 -5.99
N GLN A 46 -5.07 -7.05 -6.10
CA GLN A 46 -3.89 -7.86 -6.36
C GLN A 46 -3.62 -7.87 -7.87
N LYS A 47 -2.39 -7.59 -8.25
CA LYS A 47 -1.90 -7.66 -9.62
C LYS A 47 -1.05 -8.93 -9.75
N PRO A 48 -1.55 -9.98 -10.42
CA PRO A 48 -0.79 -11.17 -10.66
C PRO A 48 0.52 -10.88 -11.43
N PRO A 49 1.53 -11.74 -11.29
CA PRO A 49 2.76 -11.67 -12.08
C PRO A 49 2.44 -11.64 -13.58
N ALA A 50 3.00 -10.67 -14.31
CA ALA A 50 2.93 -10.61 -15.77
C ALA A 50 4.29 -10.16 -16.33
N GLY A 51 4.81 -10.84 -17.35
CA GLY A 51 6.06 -10.42 -18.03
C GLY A 51 7.30 -10.36 -17.12
N GLY A 52 7.44 -11.29 -16.16
CA GLY A 52 8.57 -11.31 -15.21
C GLY A 52 8.44 -10.35 -14.02
N THR A 53 7.28 -9.69 -13.86
CA THR A 53 6.98 -8.86 -12.68
C THR A 53 6.54 -9.69 -11.48
N ARG A 54 6.65 -9.10 -10.29
CA ARG A 54 6.19 -9.72 -9.05
C ARG A 54 4.69 -9.53 -8.85
N ASP A 55 4.07 -10.46 -8.12
CA ASP A 55 2.74 -10.26 -7.56
C ASP A 55 2.81 -9.09 -6.58
N THR A 56 1.93 -8.12 -6.77
CA THR A 56 1.89 -6.88 -5.99
C THR A 56 0.46 -6.52 -5.68
N MET A 57 0.25 -5.79 -4.58
CA MET A 57 -1.05 -5.24 -4.24
C MET A 57 -1.00 -3.72 -4.30
N PHE A 58 -2.05 -3.16 -4.87
CA PHE A 58 -2.42 -1.77 -4.65
C PHE A 58 -3.65 -1.77 -3.74
N ALA A 59 -3.68 -0.88 -2.76
CA ALA A 59 -4.83 -0.73 -1.89
C ALA A 59 -5.16 0.74 -1.64
N ILE A 60 -6.43 1.02 -1.34
CA ILE A 60 -6.86 2.33 -0.85
C ILE A 60 -7.53 2.10 0.49
N TRP A 61 -7.02 2.77 1.52
CA TRP A 61 -7.63 2.79 2.85
C TRP A 61 -8.57 3.99 2.98
N PHE A 62 -9.84 3.71 3.25
CA PHE A 62 -10.92 4.66 3.53
C PHE A 62 -11.05 4.84 5.05
N THR A 63 -10.86 6.07 5.53
CA THR A 63 -10.98 6.43 6.94
C THR A 63 -11.40 7.90 7.08
N TYR A 64 -11.17 8.49 8.25
CA TYR A 64 -11.54 9.87 8.55
C TYR A 64 -10.35 10.61 9.16
N ASP A 65 -10.19 11.88 8.81
CA ASP A 65 -9.07 12.71 9.25
C ASP A 65 -9.34 13.30 10.64
N PRO A 66 -8.64 12.84 11.70
CA PRO A 66 -8.91 13.29 13.07
C PRO A 66 -8.58 14.78 13.31
N ARG A 67 -7.99 15.47 12.34
CA ARG A 67 -7.64 16.90 12.43
C ARG A 67 -8.80 17.82 12.06
N THR A 68 -9.74 17.35 11.24
CA THR A 68 -10.72 18.21 10.58
C THR A 68 -12.12 17.66 10.81
N GLN A 69 -12.87 18.30 11.70
CA GLN A 69 -14.28 17.99 11.91
C GLN A 69 -15.07 18.23 10.63
N ASP A 70 -16.09 17.41 10.38
CA ASP A 70 -16.99 17.58 9.25
C ASP A 70 -18.13 18.55 9.63
N PRO A 71 -18.14 19.80 9.12
CA PRO A 71 -19.16 20.79 9.48
C PRO A 71 -20.53 20.48 8.88
N THR A 72 -20.63 19.49 7.99
CA THR A 72 -21.89 19.06 7.36
C THR A 72 -22.68 18.07 8.23
N THR A 73 -22.09 17.62 9.33
CA THR A 73 -22.66 16.64 10.26
C THR A 73 -23.02 17.29 11.60
N ALA A 74 -23.96 16.68 12.33
CA ALA A 74 -24.40 17.20 13.62
C ALA A 74 -23.48 16.82 14.79
N ALA A 75 -22.69 15.75 14.64
CA ALA A 75 -21.85 15.23 15.71
C ALA A 75 -20.44 15.84 15.63
N ALA A 76 -20.00 16.49 16.70
CA ALA A 76 -18.65 17.04 16.79
C ALA A 76 -17.52 15.97 16.76
N SER A 77 -17.88 14.69 16.82
CA SER A 77 -16.95 13.56 16.67
C SER A 77 -16.77 13.11 15.22
N ASP A 78 -17.53 13.67 14.28
CA ASP A 78 -17.46 13.32 12.88
C ASP A 78 -16.36 14.13 12.21
N PHE A 79 -15.56 13.43 11.41
CA PHE A 79 -14.38 13.96 10.77
C PHE A 79 -14.53 13.84 9.26
N VAL A 80 -13.87 14.72 8.52
CA VAL A 80 -13.92 14.66 7.05
C VAL A 80 -13.30 13.34 6.55
N PRO A 81 -13.84 12.75 5.47
CA PRO A 81 -13.27 11.54 4.89
C PRO A 81 -11.82 11.71 4.44
N LEU A 82 -11.04 10.64 4.61
CA LEU A 82 -9.64 10.54 4.25
C LEU A 82 -9.39 9.26 3.45
N TRP A 83 -8.65 9.39 2.35
CA TRP A 83 -8.24 8.29 1.49
C TRP A 83 -6.72 8.18 1.46
N LEU A 84 -6.20 7.02 1.84
CA LEU A 84 -4.77 6.76 1.90
C LEU A 84 -4.40 5.66 0.89
N PRO A 85 -3.81 6.02 -0.26
CA PRO A 85 -3.24 5.05 -1.18
C PRO A 85 -2.11 4.27 -0.51
N MET A 86 -2.08 2.97 -0.75
CA MET A 86 -1.05 2.06 -0.28
C MET A 86 -0.50 1.28 -1.47
N THR A 87 0.83 1.32 -1.64
CA THR A 87 1.55 0.67 -2.74
C THR A 87 2.98 0.35 -2.30
N ASP A 88 3.83 -0.06 -3.24
CA ASP A 88 5.25 -0.35 -3.04
C ASP A 88 5.47 -1.44 -1.98
N GLY A 89 4.62 -2.46 -2.05
CA GLY A 89 4.65 -3.56 -1.11
C GLY A 89 5.29 -4.83 -1.64
N THR A 90 5.43 -5.80 -0.73
CA THR A 90 5.95 -7.11 -1.02
C THR A 90 5.30 -8.18 -0.14
N TRP A 91 5.13 -9.36 -0.73
CA TRP A 91 4.73 -10.55 0.00
C TRP A 91 5.88 -11.02 0.90
N VAL A 92 5.63 -11.04 2.21
CA VAL A 92 6.56 -11.53 3.24
C VAL A 92 6.35 -13.02 3.48
N THR A 93 5.09 -13.46 3.45
CA THR A 93 4.67 -14.87 3.44
C THR A 93 3.45 -15.00 2.53
N PRO A 94 2.99 -16.20 2.15
CA PRO A 94 1.80 -16.37 1.30
C PRO A 94 0.53 -15.68 1.83
N THR A 95 0.48 -15.32 3.10
CA THR A 95 -0.66 -14.65 3.74
C THR A 95 -0.31 -13.29 4.37
N ARG A 96 0.91 -12.76 4.15
CA ARG A 96 1.34 -11.48 4.73
C ARG A 96 1.95 -10.56 3.68
N TYR A 97 1.34 -9.39 3.48
CA TYR A 97 1.79 -8.36 2.56
C TYR A 97 2.17 -7.08 3.33
N ALA A 98 3.39 -6.59 3.16
CA ALA A 98 3.85 -5.34 3.76
C ALA A 98 3.96 -4.27 2.68
N MET A 99 3.52 -3.04 2.95
CA MET A 99 3.43 -1.96 1.97
C MET A 99 3.64 -0.57 2.60
N ARG A 100 3.82 0.44 1.74
CA ARG A 100 3.99 1.84 2.12
C ARG A 100 2.65 2.57 2.00
N VAL A 101 2.43 3.58 2.85
CA VAL A 101 1.22 4.40 2.87
C VAL A 101 1.57 5.80 2.40
N TYR A 102 0.73 6.33 1.51
CA TYR A 102 0.94 7.62 0.88
C TYR A 102 -0.24 8.56 1.10
N VAL A 103 0.05 9.83 0.91
CA VAL A 103 -0.94 10.88 0.65
C VAL A 103 -0.60 11.47 -0.72
N THR A 104 -1.63 11.90 -1.43
CA THR A 104 -1.50 12.60 -2.72
C THR A 104 -2.19 13.96 -2.69
N GLN A 105 -1.61 14.92 -3.40
CA GLN A 105 -2.22 16.21 -3.73
C GLN A 105 -2.26 16.33 -5.26
N GLY A 106 -3.27 17.03 -5.77
CA GLY A 106 -3.40 17.33 -7.19
C GLY A 106 -4.41 18.44 -7.42
N SER A 107 -4.64 18.79 -8.68
CA SER A 107 -5.65 19.78 -9.03
C SER A 107 -7.05 19.29 -8.64
N PRO A 108 -7.92 20.16 -8.09
CA PRO A 108 -9.29 19.81 -7.78
C PRO A 108 -10.06 19.33 -9.03
N PHE A 109 -11.20 18.66 -8.82
CA PHE A 109 -12.00 18.07 -9.90
C PHE A 109 -12.45 19.06 -11.00
N ALA A 110 -12.72 20.33 -10.65
CA ALA A 110 -13.34 21.28 -11.58
C ALA A 110 -12.36 22.05 -12.50
N PRO A 111 -11.19 22.55 -12.03
CA PRO A 111 -10.21 23.22 -12.89
C PRO A 111 -9.52 22.28 -13.89
N LEU A 112 -8.88 22.87 -14.91
CA LEU A 112 -7.94 22.13 -15.75
C LEU A 112 -6.78 21.59 -14.92
N TRP A 113 -6.25 20.43 -15.33
CA TRP A 113 -5.09 19.83 -14.70
C TRP A 113 -3.86 20.76 -14.73
N ASN A 114 -3.32 21.05 -13.56
CA ASN A 114 -2.05 21.74 -13.38
C ASN A 114 -1.02 20.76 -12.77
N PRO A 115 0.02 20.36 -13.53
CA PRO A 115 1.06 19.47 -13.03
C PRO A 115 1.79 19.98 -11.78
N GLY A 116 1.84 21.30 -11.57
CA GLY A 116 2.50 21.90 -10.41
C GLY A 116 1.78 21.65 -9.07
N ASP A 117 0.52 21.23 -9.10
CA ASP A 117 -0.24 20.90 -7.90
C ASP A 117 -0.01 19.45 -7.45
N PHE A 118 0.61 18.63 -8.31
CA PHE A 118 0.79 17.21 -8.05
C PHE A 118 1.95 16.98 -7.09
N ALA A 119 1.66 16.28 -6.00
CA ALA A 119 2.69 15.75 -5.12
C ALA A 119 2.23 14.42 -4.50
N ILE A 120 3.20 13.56 -4.24
CA ILE A 120 3.02 12.30 -3.52
C ILE A 120 3.99 12.26 -2.36
N GLN A 121 3.49 11.89 -1.19
CA GLN A 121 4.29 11.85 0.03
C GLN A 121 4.05 10.54 0.76
N GLU A 122 5.13 9.82 1.04
CA GLU A 122 5.10 8.73 2.01
C GLU A 122 4.75 9.30 3.39
N VAL A 123 3.78 8.67 4.04
CA VAL A 123 3.35 9.02 5.41
C VAL A 123 3.42 7.84 6.37
N GLY A 124 3.78 6.64 5.93
CA GLY A 124 3.87 5.49 6.84
C GLY A 124 3.99 4.15 6.15
N THR A 125 3.71 3.10 6.93
CA THR A 125 3.71 1.71 6.47
C THR A 125 2.45 0.99 6.93
N ALA A 126 2.10 -0.06 6.20
CA ALA A 126 1.00 -0.93 6.53
C ALA A 126 1.35 -2.40 6.27
N THR A 127 0.67 -3.30 6.97
CA THR A 127 0.73 -4.75 6.76
C THR A 127 -0.67 -5.32 6.76
N LEU A 128 -0.96 -6.12 5.73
CA LEU A 128 -2.11 -7.00 5.67
C LEU A 128 -1.65 -8.42 6.02
N ALA A 129 -2.25 -9.03 7.03
CA ALA A 129 -2.00 -10.42 7.41
C ALA A 129 -3.31 -11.20 7.42
N PHE A 130 -3.48 -12.09 6.46
CA PHE A 130 -4.69 -12.88 6.24
C PHE A 130 -4.63 -14.18 7.04
N SER A 131 -5.69 -14.50 7.77
CA SER A 131 -5.85 -15.81 8.42
C SER A 131 -6.47 -16.84 7.48
N ASP A 132 -7.31 -16.38 6.56
CA ASP A 132 -7.92 -17.16 5.48
C ASP A 132 -8.33 -16.21 4.33
N ALA A 133 -9.09 -16.71 3.35
CA ALA A 133 -9.51 -15.90 2.20
C ALA A 133 -10.45 -14.72 2.55
N ASN A 134 -11.12 -14.77 3.71
CA ASN A 134 -12.18 -13.85 4.12
C ASN A 134 -11.86 -13.08 5.41
N ASN A 135 -10.82 -13.46 6.15
CA ASN A 135 -10.46 -12.85 7.43
C ASN A 135 -8.98 -12.47 7.49
N GLY A 136 -8.68 -11.39 8.20
CA GLY A 136 -7.31 -10.95 8.41
C GLY A 136 -7.18 -9.83 9.43
N THR A 137 -5.97 -9.26 9.47
CA THR A 137 -5.62 -8.10 10.29
C THR A 137 -4.91 -7.06 9.43
N PHE A 138 -5.27 -5.81 9.66
CA PHE A 138 -4.62 -4.64 9.10
C PHE A 138 -3.84 -3.94 10.20
N THR A 139 -2.52 -3.89 10.05
CA THR A 139 -1.63 -3.13 10.93
C THR A 139 -1.11 -1.92 10.19
N TYR A 140 -1.10 -0.75 10.83
CA TYR A 140 -0.60 0.48 10.22
C TYR A 140 0.22 1.29 11.22
N ASP A 141 1.20 2.03 10.70
CA ASP A 141 2.02 2.98 11.43
C ASP A 141 2.21 4.22 10.55
N ILE A 142 1.45 5.27 10.85
CA ILE A 142 1.48 6.56 10.17
C ILE A 142 2.40 7.49 10.96
N ARG A 143 3.46 7.93 10.29
CA ARG A 143 4.47 8.85 10.78
C ARG A 143 4.88 9.77 9.65
N PRO A 144 4.20 10.90 9.44
CA PRO A 144 4.55 11.80 8.36
C PRO A 144 5.97 12.35 8.55
N PRO A 145 6.71 12.59 7.45
CA PRO A 145 8.06 13.13 7.52
C PRO A 145 8.07 14.51 8.17
N ALA A 146 9.10 14.79 8.99
CA ALA A 146 9.24 16.05 9.71
C ALA A 146 9.34 17.30 8.82
N ASN A 147 9.68 17.13 7.53
CA ASN A 147 9.78 18.21 6.55
C ASN A 147 8.45 18.60 5.89
N VAL A 148 7.35 17.94 6.26
CA VAL A 148 6.00 18.26 5.80
C VAL A 148 5.35 19.21 6.81
N ALA A 149 4.82 20.34 6.31
CA ALA A 149 4.10 21.27 7.18
C ALA A 149 2.85 20.60 7.79
N ALA A 150 2.70 20.68 9.11
CA ALA A 150 1.60 20.05 9.85
C ALA A 150 0.21 20.61 9.47
N ASN A 151 0.16 21.84 8.93
CA ASN A 151 -1.06 22.47 8.43
C ASN A 151 -1.37 22.11 6.98
N ASN A 152 -0.56 21.28 6.31
CA ASN A 152 -0.89 20.83 4.98
C ASN A 152 -2.09 19.87 5.07
N PRO A 153 -3.24 20.23 4.45
CA PRO A 153 -4.45 19.42 4.57
C PRO A 153 -4.29 18.05 3.94
N ALA A 154 -3.46 17.92 2.90
CA ALA A 154 -3.10 16.63 2.36
C ALA A 154 -2.19 15.87 3.36
N TYR A 155 -1.05 16.46 3.75
CA TYR A 155 0.09 15.67 4.27
C TYR A 155 0.33 15.70 5.77
N GLY A 156 -0.20 16.68 6.50
CA GLY A 156 0.13 16.93 7.91
C GLY A 156 -0.59 16.01 8.92
N LEU A 157 -0.70 14.72 8.66
CA LEU A 157 -1.36 13.78 9.58
C LEU A 157 -0.61 13.75 10.94
N PRO A 158 -1.29 13.55 12.08
CA PRO A 158 -0.58 13.24 13.31
C PRO A 158 0.13 11.88 13.16
N ALA A 159 1.07 11.58 14.07
CA ALA A 159 1.56 10.21 14.18
C ALA A 159 0.49 9.35 14.84
N PHE A 160 0.11 8.23 14.21
CA PHE A 160 -0.82 7.27 14.78
C PHE A 160 -0.55 5.86 14.22
N SER A 161 -0.75 4.86 15.07
CA SER A 161 -0.57 3.45 14.70
C SER A 161 -1.68 2.61 15.29
N GLY A 162 -1.88 1.42 14.75
CA GLY A 162 -2.92 0.53 15.23
C GLY A 162 -2.96 -0.80 14.51
N VAL A 163 -3.79 -1.69 15.05
CA VAL A 163 -4.12 -2.98 14.49
C VAL A 163 -5.64 -3.12 14.49
N LYS A 164 -6.21 -3.53 13.36
CA LYS A 164 -7.65 -3.78 13.20
C LYS A 164 -7.87 -5.17 12.63
N THR A 165 -8.86 -5.89 13.14
CA THR A 165 -9.39 -7.08 12.48
C THR A 165 -10.18 -6.64 11.26
N ILE A 166 -9.99 -7.33 10.14
CA ILE A 166 -10.68 -7.05 8.89
C ILE A 166 -11.32 -8.33 8.33
N THR A 167 -12.47 -8.15 7.72
CA THR A 167 -13.21 -9.19 7.01
C THR A 167 -13.46 -8.74 5.57
N ARG A 168 -13.44 -9.67 4.62
CA ARG A 168 -13.87 -9.42 3.24
C ARG A 168 -15.36 -9.05 3.23
N GLN A 169 -15.76 -8.06 2.42
CA GLN A 169 -17.16 -7.69 2.30
C GLN A 169 -17.95 -8.79 1.54
N PRO A 170 -19.20 -9.09 1.95
CA PRO A 170 -19.96 -10.22 1.41
C PRO A 170 -20.93 -9.87 0.25
N PHE A 171 -20.85 -8.67 -0.34
CA PHE A 171 -21.88 -8.15 -1.24
C PHE A 171 -22.02 -8.89 -2.58
#